data_AF-A0A7V6RLT8-F1
#
_entry.id   AF-A0A7V6RLT8-F1
#
_cell.length_a   1.000
_cell.length_b   1.000
_cell.length_c   1.000
_cell.angle_alpha   90.00
_cell.angle_beta   90.00
_cell.angle_gamma   90.00
#
_symmetry.space_group_name_H-M   'P 1'
#
loop_
_entity.id
_entity.type
_entity.pdbx_description
1 polymer ?
#
loop_
_entity_poly.entity_id
_entity_poly.type
_entity_poly.pdbx_seq_one_letter_code
_entity_poly.pdbx_strand_id
1 'polypeptide(L)'
;MDMRNNHDKLIEQLLDNFAQQQNLYEEMLQLAREQNETLARTETIINENVLTILLEPRVELMEKLDHLNQENRALQQRLLAGLGMEEFVLSQLKGKISSDQWQRLQEVLAYLGELLQEIAAKDAVSQKELQRLIRQRECAGRQVSVQHASSAYQQTMERSKKSRFTGE
;
A
#
# COMPACT_ATOMS: atom_id res chain seq x y z
N MET A 1 -35.89 -1.87 11.93
CA MET A 1 -34.89 -1.43 10.93
C MET A 1 -34.72 -2.56 9.94
N ASP A 2 -34.90 -2.30 8.66
CA ASP A 2 -34.79 -3.31 7.60
C ASP A 2 -33.31 -3.73 7.43
N MET A 3 -33.03 -5.03 7.48
CA MET A 3 -31.67 -5.59 7.37
C MET A 3 -31.01 -5.20 6.04
N ARG A 4 -31.81 -5.03 4.98
CA ARG A 4 -31.34 -4.64 3.65
C ARG A 4 -30.73 -3.23 3.64
N ASN A 5 -31.38 -2.27 4.29
CA ASN A 5 -30.87 -0.90 4.43
C ASN A 5 -29.56 -0.82 5.23
N ASN A 6 -29.30 -1.79 6.12
CA ASN A 6 -28.06 -1.82 6.89
C ASN A 6 -26.88 -2.34 6.04
N HIS A 7 -27.11 -3.35 5.20
CA HIS A 7 -26.09 -3.85 4.28
C HIS A 7 -25.70 -2.82 3.24
N ASP A 8 -26.68 -2.14 2.65
CA ASP A 8 -26.43 -1.11 1.63
C ASP A 8 -25.53 0.00 2.22
N LYS A 9 -25.80 0.42 3.46
CA LYS A 9 -24.97 1.41 4.16
C LYS A 9 -23.54 0.91 4.43
N LEU A 10 -23.37 -0.35 4.82
CA LEU A 10 -22.04 -0.93 5.04
C LEU A 10 -21.24 -0.99 3.74
N ILE A 11 -21.89 -1.27 2.61
CA ILE A 11 -21.23 -1.27 1.30
C ILE A 11 -20.80 0.14 0.89
N GLU A 12 -21.64 1.16 1.07
CA GLU A 12 -21.22 2.54 0.78
C GLU A 12 -20.03 2.95 1.67
N GLN A 13 -20.03 2.59 2.95
CA GLN A 13 -18.89 2.84 3.84
C GLN A 13 -17.61 2.12 3.39
N LEU A 14 -17.73 0.89 2.87
CA LEU A 14 -16.60 0.17 2.27
C LEU A 14 -16.06 0.87 1.03
N LEU A 15 -16.96 1.34 0.15
CA LEU A 15 -16.60 2.07 -1.06
C LEU A 15 -15.90 3.40 -0.73
N ASP A 16 -16.41 4.14 0.24
CA ASP A 16 -15.79 5.38 0.72
C ASP A 16 -14.41 5.13 1.31
N ASN A 17 -14.24 4.04 2.07
CA ASN A 17 -12.95 3.65 2.61
C ASN A 17 -11.97 3.25 1.48
N PHE A 18 -12.41 2.48 0.49
CA PHE A 18 -11.57 2.15 -0.67
C PHE A 18 -11.19 3.40 -1.48
N ALA A 19 -12.09 4.37 -1.65
CA ALA A 19 -11.78 5.63 -2.31
C ALA A 19 -10.70 6.43 -1.54
N GLN A 20 -10.75 6.45 -0.21
CA GLN A 20 -9.68 7.05 0.59
C GLN A 20 -8.35 6.31 0.43
N GLN A 21 -8.37 4.97 0.40
CA GLN A 21 -7.16 4.19 0.13
C GLN A 21 -6.59 4.48 -1.27
N GLN A 22 -7.44 4.64 -2.29
CA GLN A 22 -7.01 4.99 -3.64
C GLN A 22 -6.21 6.29 -3.64
N ASN A 23 -6.72 7.35 -3.02
CA ASN A 23 -6.01 8.63 -2.93
C ASN A 23 -4.62 8.47 -2.30
N LEU A 24 -4.51 7.72 -1.20
CA LEU A 24 -3.23 7.48 -0.53
C LEU A 24 -2.28 6.63 -1.39
N TYR A 25 -2.78 5.66 -2.17
CA TYR A 25 -1.96 4.89 -3.09
C TYR A 25 -1.51 5.71 -4.30
N GLU A 26 -2.32 6.64 -4.79
CA GLU A 26 -1.91 7.58 -5.85
C GLU A 26 -0.80 8.51 -5.34
N GLU A 27 -0.91 9.04 -4.12
CA GLU A 27 0.16 9.79 -3.46
C GLU A 27 1.43 8.92 -3.30
N MET A 28 1.28 7.68 -2.86
CA MET A 28 2.39 6.72 -2.75
C MET A 28 3.08 6.48 -4.10
N LEU A 29 2.30 6.34 -5.18
CA LEU A 29 2.81 6.15 -6.52
C LEU A 29 3.56 7.38 -7.02
N GLN A 30 3.06 8.57 -6.73
CA GLN A 30 3.74 9.82 -7.05
C GLN A 30 5.09 9.91 -6.34
N LEU A 31 5.14 9.61 -5.04
CA LEU A 31 6.40 9.54 -4.28
C LEU A 31 7.36 8.48 -4.86
N ALA A 32 6.86 7.32 -5.28
CA ALA A 32 7.69 6.28 -5.91
C ALA A 32 8.27 6.74 -7.27
N ARG A 33 7.57 7.60 -8.01
CA ARG A 33 8.08 8.23 -9.25
C ARG A 33 9.18 9.23 -8.92
N GLU A 34 8.94 10.12 -7.97
CA GLU A 34 9.91 11.14 -7.52
C GLU A 34 11.19 10.50 -6.96
N GLN A 35 11.06 9.41 -6.21
CA GLN A 35 12.20 8.60 -5.76
C GLN A 35 13.03 8.08 -6.93
N ASN A 36 12.39 7.46 -7.93
CA ASN A 36 13.10 6.96 -9.11
C ASN A 36 13.84 8.08 -9.85
N GLU A 37 13.20 9.24 -10.02
CA GLU A 37 13.84 10.40 -10.67
C GLU A 37 15.03 10.93 -9.87
N THR A 38 14.88 11.03 -8.56
CA THR A 38 15.94 11.49 -7.66
C THR A 38 17.14 10.55 -7.70
N LEU A 39 16.88 9.24 -7.61
CA LEU A 39 17.91 8.20 -7.66
C LEU A 39 18.62 8.18 -9.02
N ALA A 40 17.89 8.34 -10.13
CA ALA A 40 18.46 8.37 -11.47
C ALA A 40 19.37 9.59 -11.72
N ARG A 41 19.06 10.75 -11.13
CA ARG A 41 19.89 11.97 -11.22
C ARG A 41 21.06 11.98 -10.22
N THR A 42 21.08 11.06 -9.28
CA THR A 42 22.12 11.00 -8.25
C THR A 42 23.38 10.37 -8.83
N GLU A 43 24.33 11.22 -9.24
CA GLU A 43 25.64 10.80 -9.77
C GLU A 43 26.69 10.49 -8.68
N THR A 44 26.43 10.91 -7.44
CA THR A 44 27.36 10.80 -6.31
C THR A 44 26.78 10.01 -5.14
N ILE A 45 27.57 9.80 -4.09
CA ILE A 45 27.20 8.97 -2.93
C ILE A 45 25.93 9.52 -2.26
N ILE A 46 24.88 8.69 -2.18
CA ILE A 46 23.70 8.96 -1.35
C ILE A 46 24.14 9.13 0.10
N ASN A 47 23.74 10.26 0.69
CA ASN A 47 23.86 10.50 2.13
C ASN A 47 22.54 10.18 2.85
N GLU A 48 22.61 10.08 4.17
CA GLU A 48 21.49 9.69 5.02
C GLU A 48 20.30 10.67 4.93
N ASN A 49 20.57 11.98 4.80
CA ASN A 49 19.52 12.99 4.67
C ASN A 49 18.67 12.80 3.42
N VAL A 50 19.28 12.45 2.28
CA VAL A 50 18.54 12.16 1.04
C VAL A 50 17.66 10.92 1.22
N LEU A 51 18.15 9.88 1.91
CA LEU A 51 17.34 8.69 2.19
C LEU A 51 16.15 9.00 3.10
N THR A 52 16.35 9.81 4.14
CA THR A 52 15.27 10.21 5.04
C THR A 52 14.19 10.98 4.28
N ILE A 53 14.56 11.99 3.49
CA ILE A 53 13.62 12.81 2.70
C ILE A 53 12.82 11.93 1.73
N LEU A 54 13.46 10.94 1.11
CA LEU A 54 12.78 10.04 0.18
C LEU A 54 11.82 9.07 0.89
N LEU A 55 12.18 8.55 2.08
CA LEU A 55 11.46 7.45 2.71
C LEU A 55 10.39 7.90 3.72
N GLU A 56 10.60 9.00 4.43
CA GLU A 56 9.74 9.45 5.53
C GLU A 56 8.29 9.73 5.09
N PRO A 57 8.02 10.45 3.98
CA PRO A 57 6.64 10.68 3.53
C PRO A 57 5.87 9.40 3.23
N ARG A 58 6.56 8.34 2.77
CA ARG A 58 5.94 7.04 2.50
C ARG A 58 5.57 6.30 3.77
N VAL A 59 6.35 6.46 4.84
CA VAL A 59 6.03 5.86 6.15
C VAL A 59 4.72 6.45 6.68
N GLU A 60 4.55 7.77 6.60
CA GLU A 60 3.30 8.41 7.03
C GLU A 60 2.08 7.92 6.23
N LEU A 61 2.21 7.77 4.91
CA LEU A 61 1.14 7.21 4.08
C LEU A 61 0.82 5.76 4.44
N MET A 62 1.84 4.96 4.76
CA MET A 62 1.64 3.57 5.18
C MET A 62 0.88 3.48 6.51
N GLU A 63 1.15 4.37 7.46
CA GLU A 63 0.42 4.41 8.74
C GLU A 63 -1.07 4.76 8.52
N LYS A 64 -1.36 5.75 7.67
CA LYS A 64 -2.73 6.09 7.28
C LYS A 64 -3.44 4.93 6.58
N LEU A 65 -2.73 4.25 5.66
CA LEU A 65 -3.25 3.05 4.98
C LEU A 65 -3.53 1.91 5.96
N ASP A 66 -2.67 1.68 6.96
CA ASP A 66 -2.89 0.64 7.95
C ASP A 66 -4.16 0.91 8.77
N HIS A 67 -4.39 2.16 9.17
CA HIS A 67 -5.63 2.57 9.82
C HIS A 67 -6.87 2.30 8.95
N LEU A 68 -6.85 2.74 7.69
CA LEU A 68 -7.96 2.50 6.76
C LEU A 68 -8.19 1.00 6.52
N ASN A 69 -7.14 0.19 6.47
CA ASN A 69 -7.24 -1.27 6.33
C ASN A 69 -7.92 -1.92 7.54
N GLN A 70 -7.62 -1.46 8.75
CA GLN A 70 -8.27 -1.96 9.96
C GLN A 70 -9.77 -1.62 9.96
N GLU A 71 -10.13 -0.40 9.59
CA GLU A 71 -11.53 0.01 9.42
C GLU A 71 -12.24 -0.81 8.33
N ASN A 72 -11.59 -1.00 7.19
CA ASN A 72 -12.11 -1.79 6.08
C ASN A 72 -12.40 -3.23 6.50
N ARG A 73 -11.46 -3.88 7.21
CA ARG A 73 -11.64 -5.23 7.75
C ARG A 73 -12.83 -5.30 8.70
N ALA A 74 -13.01 -4.32 9.58
CA ALA A 74 -14.14 -4.27 10.50
C ALA A 74 -15.48 -4.12 9.75
N LEU A 75 -15.52 -3.29 8.70
CA LEU A 75 -16.70 -3.14 7.85
C LEU A 75 -17.03 -4.44 7.09
N GLN A 76 -16.01 -5.09 6.52
CA GLN A 76 -16.18 -6.39 5.84
C GLN A 76 -16.73 -7.44 6.82
N GLN A 77 -16.17 -7.58 8.02
CA GLN A 77 -16.65 -8.54 9.02
C GLN A 77 -18.13 -8.32 9.39
N ARG A 78 -18.55 -7.06 9.56
CA ARG A 78 -19.94 -6.72 9.86
C ARG A 78 -20.87 -7.07 8.70
N LEU A 79 -20.43 -6.81 7.46
CA LEU A 79 -21.16 -7.18 6.26
C LEU A 79 -21.29 -8.70 6.13
N LEU A 80 -20.19 -9.44 6.32
CA LEU A 80 -20.15 -10.90 6.25
C LEU A 80 -21.09 -11.54 7.28
N ALA A 81 -21.06 -11.07 8.52
CA ALA A 81 -21.99 -11.51 9.56
C ALA A 81 -23.45 -11.27 9.18
N GLY A 82 -23.76 -10.11 8.59
CA GLY A 82 -25.11 -9.77 8.13
C GLY A 82 -25.58 -10.62 6.92
N LEU A 83 -24.65 -11.02 6.05
CA LEU A 83 -24.92 -11.81 4.85
C LEU A 83 -24.78 -13.33 5.05
N GLY A 84 -24.44 -13.78 6.27
CA GLY A 84 -24.17 -15.18 6.59
C GLY A 84 -23.03 -15.77 5.76
N MET A 85 -21.96 -14.99 5.58
CA MET A 85 -20.78 -15.37 4.80
C MET A 85 -19.57 -15.52 5.72
N GLU A 86 -18.69 -16.45 5.39
CA GLU A 86 -17.45 -16.68 6.14
C GLU A 86 -16.31 -15.83 5.61
N GLU A 87 -16.29 -15.56 4.30
CA GLU A 87 -15.19 -14.85 3.63
C GLU A 87 -15.69 -13.75 2.69
N PHE A 88 -14.90 -12.68 2.60
CA PHE A 88 -15.17 -11.56 1.69
C PHE A 88 -14.69 -11.91 0.28
N VAL A 89 -15.57 -12.50 -0.50
CA VAL A 89 -15.31 -12.87 -1.90
C VAL A 89 -16.27 -12.12 -2.82
N LEU A 90 -15.73 -11.29 -3.72
CA LEU A 90 -16.54 -10.43 -4.61
C LEU A 90 -17.55 -11.21 -5.45
N SER A 91 -17.20 -12.41 -5.93
CA SER A 91 -18.10 -13.27 -6.68
C SER A 91 -19.29 -13.77 -5.84
N GLN A 92 -19.10 -13.96 -4.54
CA GLN A 92 -20.15 -14.39 -3.61
C GLN A 92 -21.08 -13.24 -3.17
N LEU A 93 -20.64 -11.99 -3.30
CA LEU A 93 -21.47 -10.81 -3.07
C LEU A 93 -22.46 -10.58 -4.23
N LYS A 94 -22.20 -11.14 -5.41
CA LYS A 94 -23.05 -10.99 -6.58
C LYS A 94 -24.46 -11.54 -6.31
N GLY A 95 -25.47 -10.69 -6.45
CA GLY A 95 -26.87 -11.04 -6.17
C GLY A 95 -27.27 -10.96 -4.68
N LYS A 96 -26.33 -10.71 -3.77
CA LYS A 96 -26.60 -10.42 -2.34
C LYS A 96 -26.67 -8.92 -2.04
N ILE A 97 -26.04 -8.10 -2.89
CA ILE A 97 -26.07 -6.64 -2.87
C ILE A 97 -26.62 -6.11 -4.20
N SER A 98 -26.85 -4.81 -4.31
CA SER A 98 -27.32 -4.22 -5.57
C SER A 98 -26.28 -4.39 -6.69
N SER A 99 -26.75 -4.42 -7.94
CA SER A 99 -25.88 -4.50 -9.12
C SER A 99 -24.86 -3.38 -9.15
N ASP A 100 -25.30 -2.18 -8.81
CA ASP A 100 -24.51 -0.96 -8.91
C ASP A 100 -23.39 -0.97 -7.85
N GLN A 101 -23.71 -1.40 -6.63
CA GLN A 101 -22.73 -1.58 -5.58
C GLN A 101 -21.72 -2.67 -5.89
N TRP A 102 -22.19 -3.80 -6.44
CA TRP A 102 -21.31 -4.89 -6.85
C TRP A 102 -20.34 -4.44 -7.95
N GLN A 103 -20.83 -3.70 -8.95
CA GLN A 103 -20.00 -3.15 -10.01
C GLN A 103 -18.97 -2.14 -9.49
N ARG A 104 -19.40 -1.21 -8.63
CA ARG A 104 -18.49 -0.23 -8.00
C ARG A 104 -17.40 -0.92 -7.17
N LEU A 105 -17.72 -1.97 -6.42
CA LEU A 105 -16.72 -2.77 -5.70
C LEU A 105 -15.74 -3.46 -6.65
N GLN A 106 -16.22 -3.97 -7.78
CA GLN A 106 -15.34 -4.58 -8.78
C GLN A 106 -14.36 -3.55 -9.36
N GLU A 107 -14.85 -2.39 -9.74
CA GLU A 107 -14.05 -1.31 -10.31
C GLU A 107 -13.01 -0.79 -9.30
N VAL A 108 -13.43 -0.53 -8.05
CA VAL A 108 -12.55 0.01 -7.00
C VAL A 108 -11.42 -0.96 -6.66
N LEU A 109 -11.72 -2.26 -6.57
CA LEU A 109 -10.75 -3.31 -6.24
C LEU A 109 -9.78 -3.57 -7.39
N ALA A 110 -10.27 -3.54 -8.63
CA ALA A 110 -9.42 -3.68 -9.81
C ALA A 110 -8.41 -2.53 -9.89
N TYR A 111 -8.87 -1.29 -9.75
CA TYR A 111 -8.00 -0.11 -9.80
C TYR A 111 -6.97 -0.09 -8.66
N LEU A 112 -7.38 -0.45 -7.43
CA LEU A 112 -6.44 -0.62 -6.31
C LEU A 112 -5.36 -1.68 -6.61
N GLY A 113 -5.75 -2.78 -7.28
CA GLY A 113 -4.82 -3.81 -7.73
C GLY A 113 -3.79 -3.26 -8.73
N GLU A 114 -4.23 -2.48 -9.71
CA GLU A 114 -3.37 -1.82 -10.69
C GLU A 114 -2.39 -0.84 -10.04
N LEU A 115 -2.87 0.04 -9.15
CA LEU A 115 -2.04 0.98 -8.41
C LEU A 115 -0.95 0.26 -7.59
N LEU A 116 -1.32 -0.81 -6.89
CA LEU A 116 -0.37 -1.60 -6.10
C LEU A 116 0.70 -2.27 -6.97
N GLN A 117 0.33 -2.75 -8.17
CA GLN A 117 1.27 -3.31 -9.12
C GLN A 117 2.23 -2.24 -9.66
N GLU A 118 1.73 -1.05 -10.00
CA GLU A 118 2.56 0.07 -10.43
C GLU A 118 3.55 0.51 -9.36
N ILE A 119 3.08 0.69 -8.12
CA ILE A 119 3.95 1.04 -6.98
C ILE A 119 5.03 -0.02 -6.81
N ALA A 120 4.68 -1.31 -6.81
CA ALA A 120 5.64 -2.40 -6.68
C ALA A 120 6.69 -2.41 -7.80
N ALA A 121 6.29 -2.11 -9.04
CA ALA A 121 7.20 -2.00 -10.17
C ALA A 121 8.17 -0.82 -10.00
N LYS A 122 7.69 0.34 -9.54
CA LYS A 122 8.53 1.52 -9.26
C LYS A 122 9.47 1.29 -8.09
N ASP A 123 9.02 0.61 -7.05
CA ASP A 123 9.84 0.25 -5.88
C ASP A 123 10.97 -0.70 -6.24
N ALA A 124 10.71 -1.67 -7.13
CA ALA A 124 11.74 -2.56 -7.64
C ALA A 124 12.84 -1.82 -8.40
N VAL A 125 12.50 -0.74 -9.11
CA VAL A 125 13.49 0.13 -9.78
C VAL A 125 14.30 0.91 -8.74
N SER A 126 13.62 1.56 -7.78
CA SER A 126 14.28 2.31 -6.71
C SER A 126 15.24 1.45 -5.89
N GLN A 127 14.84 0.21 -5.58
CA GLN A 127 15.69 -0.74 -4.85
C GLN A 127 16.97 -1.08 -5.63
N LYS A 128 16.88 -1.29 -6.94
CA LYS A 128 18.03 -1.60 -7.79
C LYS A 128 19.01 -0.43 -7.85
N GLU A 129 18.51 0.80 -8.05
CA GLU A 129 19.35 1.99 -8.09
C GLU A 129 20.01 2.28 -6.75
N LEU A 130 19.27 2.13 -5.65
CA LEU A 130 19.83 2.29 -4.31
C LEU A 130 20.96 1.27 -4.05
N GLN A 131 20.77 0.01 -4.43
CA GLN A 131 21.81 -1.02 -4.32
C GLN A 131 23.05 -0.69 -5.16
N ARG A 132 22.87 -0.15 -6.37
CA ARG A 132 23.98 0.30 -7.23
C ARG A 132 24.79 1.41 -6.54
N LEU A 133 24.12 2.42 -6.01
CA LEU A 133 24.75 3.57 -5.35
C LEU A 133 25.47 3.17 -4.06
N ILE A 134 24.90 2.24 -3.28
CA ILE A 134 25.56 1.68 -2.09
C ILE A 134 26.86 0.94 -2.47
N ARG A 135 26.83 0.06 -3.48
CA ARG A 135 28.03 -0.66 -3.95
C ARG A 135 29.12 0.28 -4.46
N GLN A 136 28.76 1.34 -5.17
CA GLN A 136 29.72 2.35 -5.62
C GLN A 136 30.42 3.06 -4.45
N ARG A 137 29.69 3.34 -3.36
CA ARG A 137 30.25 3.90 -2.12
C ARG A 137 31.24 2.96 -1.43
N GLU A 138 30.91 1.66 -1.36
CA GLU A 138 31.78 0.63 -0.75
C GLU A 138 33.11 0.51 -1.50
N CYS A 139 33.09 0.48 -2.84
CA CYS A 139 34.29 0.45 -3.66
C CYS A 139 35.13 1.73 -3.56
N ALA A 140 34.53 2.88 -3.22
CA ALA A 140 35.20 4.17 -3.08
C ALA A 140 35.88 4.40 -1.70
N GLY A 141 35.94 3.39 -0.83
CA GLY A 141 36.84 3.39 0.33
C GLY A 141 36.35 4.12 1.59
N ARG A 142 35.06 4.48 1.70
CA ARG A 142 34.47 4.95 2.97
C ARG A 142 33.50 3.90 3.52
N GLN A 143 34.03 3.00 4.36
CA GLN A 143 33.27 2.11 5.22
C GLN A 143 32.35 2.94 6.13
N VAL A 144 31.09 3.09 5.73
CA VAL A 144 29.99 3.37 6.65
C VAL A 144 28.99 2.24 6.45
N SER A 145 28.79 1.49 7.52
CA SER A 145 27.97 0.30 7.68
C SER A 145 26.83 0.16 6.64
N VAL A 146 27.12 -0.61 5.59
CA VAL A 146 26.20 -1.20 4.59
C VAL A 146 24.91 -1.74 5.20
N GLN A 147 24.98 -2.19 6.45
CA GLN A 147 23.88 -2.78 7.18
C GLN A 147 22.75 -1.79 7.47
N HIS A 148 22.98 -0.49 7.64
CA HIS A 148 21.92 0.43 8.07
C HIS A 148 20.95 0.82 6.95
N ALA A 149 21.44 1.14 5.74
CA ALA A 149 20.57 1.56 4.63
C ALA A 149 19.76 0.38 4.05
N SER A 150 20.40 -0.79 3.91
CA SER A 150 19.70 -2.00 3.47
C SER A 150 18.72 -2.51 4.54
N SER A 151 19.09 -2.43 5.83
CA SER A 151 18.19 -2.72 6.95
C SER A 151 17.02 -1.76 7.04
N ALA A 152 17.21 -0.45 6.82
CA ALA A 152 16.10 0.50 6.89
C ALA A 152 15.08 0.22 5.79
N TYR A 153 15.53 0.04 4.55
CA TYR A 153 14.66 -0.33 3.43
C TYR A 153 13.98 -1.69 3.66
N GLN A 154 14.73 -2.70 4.09
CA GLN A 154 14.19 -4.02 4.41
C GLN A 154 13.23 -3.98 5.61
N GLN A 155 13.50 -3.21 6.67
CA GLN A 155 12.59 -3.07 7.81
C GLN A 155 11.30 -2.36 7.43
N THR A 156 11.35 -1.33 6.59
CA THR A 156 10.15 -0.67 6.06
C THR A 156 9.33 -1.64 5.20
N MET A 157 10.00 -2.47 4.39
CA MET A 157 9.36 -3.49 3.53
C MET A 157 8.94 -4.77 4.30
N GLU A 158 9.58 -5.11 5.41
CA GLU A 158 9.20 -6.24 6.26
C GLU A 158 8.06 -5.89 7.20
N ARG A 159 8.01 -4.65 7.71
CA ARG A 159 6.82 -4.13 8.40
C ARG A 159 5.59 -4.17 7.50
N SER A 160 5.73 -3.91 6.20
CA SER A 160 4.62 -4.02 5.23
C SER A 160 4.19 -5.47 4.94
N LYS A 161 5.13 -6.43 4.96
CA LYS A 161 4.80 -7.87 4.84
C LYS A 161 4.14 -8.44 6.10
N LYS A 162 4.53 -8.01 7.30
CA LYS A 162 3.96 -8.51 8.57
C LYS A 162 2.51 -8.04 8.79
N SER A 163 2.15 -6.83 8.36
CA SER A 163 0.74 -6.35 8.36
C SER A 163 -0.17 -7.14 7.38
N ARG A 164 0.42 -7.73 6.33
CA ARG A 164 -0.30 -8.62 5.38
C ARG A 164 -0.44 -10.08 5.85
N PHE A 165 0.28 -10.54 6.87
CA PHE A 165 0.37 -11.97 7.21
C PHE A 165 0.29 -12.34 8.69
N THR A 166 0.02 -11.40 9.59
CA THR A 166 -0.34 -11.73 10.99
C THR A 166 -1.83 -11.50 11.19
N GLY A 167 -2.61 -12.39 10.56
CA GLY A 167 -3.96 -12.72 10.98
C GLY A 167 -3.92 -14.16 11.49
N GLU A 168 -3.50 -14.33 12.74
CA GLU A 168 -4.01 -15.40 13.58
C GLU A 168 -5.25 -14.87 14.31
#